data_AF-A0A5B2T9J9-F1
#
_entry.id   AF-A0A5B2T9J9-F1
#
_cell.length_a   1.000
_cell.length_b   1.000
_cell.length_c   1.000
_cell.angle_alpha   90.00
_cell.angle_beta   90.00
_cell.angle_gamma   90.00
#
_symmetry.space_group_name_H-M   'P 1'
#
loop_
_entity.id
_entity.type
_entity.pdbx_description
1 polymer ?
#
loop_
_entity_poly.entity_id
_entity_poly.type
_entity_poly.pdbx_seq_one_letter_code
_entity_poly.pdbx_strand_id
1 'polypeptide(L)'
;MSPEESCPLFDTAGVTYAISIMGHHPAICISCGLDEYGMPFGLQVIGLRSANSLMLDAAMALEKLFRDLPGFGRPLPDLTRLEAVSREVTLPCPMPAAP
;
A
#
# COMPACT_ATOMS: atom_id res chain seq x y z
N MET A 1 6.31 -6.20 -27.47
CA MET A 1 5.92 -5.06 -26.63
C MET A 1 7.21 -4.42 -26.16
N SER A 2 7.55 -3.25 -26.68
CA SER A 2 8.75 -2.55 -26.26
C SER A 2 8.60 -2.15 -24.78
N PRO A 3 9.66 -2.23 -23.95
CA PRO A 3 9.60 -1.93 -22.51
C PRO A 3 9.23 -0.48 -22.18
N GLU A 4 9.02 0.39 -23.18
CA GLU A 4 8.80 1.83 -23.05
C GLU A 4 7.32 2.24 -23.11
N GLU A 5 6.39 1.29 -23.30
CA GLU A 5 4.93 1.52 -23.31
C GLU A 5 4.23 0.79 -22.14
N SER A 6 4.89 0.68 -20.98
CA SER A 6 4.21 0.12 -19.82
C SER A 6 3.18 1.11 -19.29
N CYS A 7 1.91 0.69 -19.27
CA CYS A 7 0.85 1.48 -18.67
C CYS A 7 1.11 1.59 -17.16
N PRO A 8 1.27 2.80 -16.59
CA PRO A 8 1.59 2.98 -15.17
C PRO A 8 0.59 2.31 -14.22
N LEU A 9 -0.65 2.11 -14.69
CA LEU A 9 -1.70 1.42 -13.97
C LEU A 9 -1.35 -0.06 -13.71
N PHE A 10 -0.77 -0.76 -14.69
CA PHE A 10 -0.43 -2.17 -14.52
C PHE A 10 0.78 -2.36 -13.60
N ASP A 11 1.77 -1.46 -13.69
CA ASP A 11 2.97 -1.54 -12.84
C ASP A 11 2.70 -1.24 -11.38
N THR A 12 1.79 -0.30 -11.09
CA THR A 12 1.54 0.17 -9.71
C THR A 12 0.31 -0.45 -9.07
N ALA A 13 -0.73 -0.75 -9.85
CA ALA A 13 -2.01 -1.25 -9.33
C ALA A 13 -2.33 -2.69 -9.75
N GLY A 14 -1.44 -3.37 -10.50
CA GLY A 14 -1.67 -4.71 -11.03
C GLY A 14 -2.11 -5.72 -9.97
N VAL A 15 -1.50 -5.68 -8.78
CA VAL A 15 -1.80 -6.61 -7.68
C VAL A 15 -3.20 -6.41 -7.09
N THR A 16 -3.75 -5.20 -7.16
CA THR A 16 -5.06 -4.84 -6.57
C THR A 16 -6.18 -4.86 -7.60
N TYR A 17 -5.86 -4.85 -8.90
CA TYR A 17 -6.86 -4.70 -9.95
C TYR A 17 -7.91 -5.83 -9.95
N ALA A 18 -7.46 -7.07 -9.76
CA ALA A 18 -8.33 -8.25 -9.73
C ALA A 18 -9.40 -8.16 -8.62
N ILE A 19 -9.06 -7.58 -7.47
CA ILE A 19 -10.00 -7.48 -6.35
C ILE A 19 -11.02 -6.36 -6.56
N SER A 20 -10.60 -5.26 -7.18
CA SER A 20 -11.48 -4.13 -7.53
C SER A 20 -12.57 -4.51 -8.53
N ILE A 21 -12.26 -5.35 -9.54
CA ILE A 21 -13.24 -5.80 -10.53
C ILE A 21 -14.21 -6.86 -9.99
N MET A 22 -13.80 -7.61 -8.96
CA MET A 22 -14.64 -8.64 -8.34
C MET A 22 -15.71 -8.05 -7.40
N GLY A 23 -15.49 -6.82 -6.91
CA GLY A 23 -16.50 -5.91 -6.32
C GLY A 23 -17.07 -6.27 -4.94
N HIS A 24 -17.10 -7.55 -4.56
CA HIS A 24 -17.80 -8.02 -3.35
C HIS A 24 -16.90 -8.61 -2.26
N HIS A 25 -15.60 -8.69 -2.51
CA HIS A 25 -14.64 -9.21 -1.55
C HIS A 25 -13.93 -8.05 -0.86
N PRO A 26 -13.87 -8.05 0.48
CA PRO A 26 -13.13 -7.03 1.20
C PRO A 26 -11.63 -7.23 1.01
N ALA A 27 -10.90 -6.12 0.93
CA ALA A 27 -9.46 -6.11 0.84
C ALA A 27 -8.90 -5.02 1.76
N ILE A 28 -7.79 -5.30 2.42
CA ILE A 28 -7.06 -4.35 3.25
C ILE A 28 -5.55 -4.50 3.01
N CYS A 29 -4.83 -3.39 2.94
CA CYS A 29 -3.38 -3.40 2.93
C CYS A 29 -2.87 -3.04 4.32
N ILE A 30 -2.14 -3.95 4.96
CA ILE A 30 -1.47 -3.70 6.25
C ILE A 30 0.00 -3.37 6.00
N SER A 31 0.57 -2.47 6.79
CA SER A 31 2.00 -2.16 6.71
C SER A 31 2.81 -3.30 7.32
N CYS A 32 3.82 -3.78 6.60
CA CYS A 32 4.62 -4.95 6.98
C CYS A 32 6.08 -4.63 7.26
N GLY A 33 6.42 -3.35 7.42
CA GLY A 33 7.79 -2.92 7.71
C GLY A 33 8.48 -2.26 6.53
N LEU A 34 9.80 -2.35 6.55
CA LEU A 34 10.69 -1.77 5.55
C LEU A 34 11.39 -2.87 4.75
N ASP A 35 11.58 -2.63 3.46
CA ASP A 35 12.40 -3.49 2.61
C ASP A 35 13.91 -3.22 2.83
N GLU A 36 14.75 -3.90 2.03
CA GLU A 36 16.21 -3.73 2.04
C GLU A 36 16.68 -2.32 1.65
N TYR A 37 15.83 -1.54 0.98
CA TYR A 37 16.08 -0.15 0.59
C TYR A 37 15.51 0.86 1.59
N GLY A 38 14.92 0.39 2.70
CA GLY A 38 14.29 1.25 3.71
C GLY A 38 12.95 1.84 3.25
N MET A 39 12.32 1.27 2.21
CA MET A 39 11.01 1.69 1.72
C MET A 39 9.89 0.92 2.42
N PRO A 40 8.77 1.58 2.76
CA PRO A 40 7.63 0.91 3.38
C PRO A 40 6.97 -0.04 2.40
N PHE A 41 6.80 -1.30 2.79
CA PHE A 41 6.04 -2.28 2.01
C PHE A 41 4.77 -2.71 2.76
N GLY A 42 3.75 -3.10 2.00
CA GLY A 42 2.46 -3.50 2.53
C GLY A 42 2.06 -4.90 2.04
N LEU A 43 1.26 -5.59 2.85
CA LEU A 43 0.66 -6.87 2.52
C LEU A 43 -0.85 -6.69 2.31
N GLN A 44 -1.33 -7.11 1.14
CA GLN A 44 -2.76 -7.13 0.84
C GLN A 44 -3.39 -8.42 1.39
N VAL A 45 -4.39 -8.26 2.25
CA VAL A 45 -5.22 -9.34 2.78
C VAL A 45 -6.59 -9.25 2.11
N ILE A 46 -7.01 -10.34 1.46
CA ILE A 46 -8.29 -10.44 0.79
C ILE A 46 -9.19 -11.38 1.58
N GLY A 47 -10.36 -10.90 1.98
CA GLY A 47 -11.36 -11.70 2.69
C GLY A 47 -12.36 -12.40 1.77
N LEU A 48 -13.10 -13.32 2.37
CA LEU A 48 -14.29 -13.88 1.75
C LEU A 48 -15.38 -12.81 1.60
N ARG A 49 -16.28 -13.01 0.65
CA ARG A 49 -17.42 -12.11 0.41
C ARG A 49 -18.19 -11.84 1.71
N SER A 50 -18.42 -10.56 2.01
CA SER A 50 -19.13 -10.10 3.21
C SER A 50 -18.49 -10.50 4.56
N ALA A 51 -17.24 -10.98 4.56
CA ALA A 51 -16.54 -11.44 5.77
C ALA A 51 -15.54 -10.38 6.29
N ASN A 52 -15.96 -9.11 6.35
CA ASN A 52 -15.10 -8.00 6.76
C ASN A 52 -14.56 -8.19 8.19
N SER A 53 -15.37 -8.71 9.12
CA SER A 53 -14.96 -8.96 10.51
C SER A 53 -13.80 -9.96 10.58
N LEU A 54 -13.96 -11.13 9.95
CA LEU A 54 -12.93 -12.17 9.91
C LEU A 54 -11.64 -11.64 9.25
N MET A 55 -11.78 -10.88 8.17
CA MET A 55 -10.63 -10.27 7.49
C MET A 55 -9.92 -9.26 8.40
N LEU A 56 -10.65 -8.42 9.13
CA LEU A 56 -10.07 -7.46 10.08
C LEU A 56 -9.41 -8.16 11.27
N ASP A 57 -10.00 -9.24 11.78
CA ASP A 57 -9.40 -10.05 12.85
C ASP A 57 -8.08 -10.68 12.39
N ALA A 58 -8.05 -11.23 11.16
CA ALA A 58 -6.84 -11.76 10.55
C ALA A 58 -5.79 -10.65 10.33
N ALA A 59 -6.19 -9.49 9.80
CA ALA A 59 -5.31 -8.35 9.58
C ALA A 59 -4.70 -7.85 10.90
N MET A 60 -5.49 -7.78 11.97
CA MET A 60 -5.01 -7.41 13.31
C MET A 60 -4.04 -8.45 13.88
N ALA A 61 -4.34 -9.75 13.72
CA ALA A 61 -3.45 -10.81 14.17
C ALA A 61 -2.10 -10.76 13.44
N LEU A 62 -2.12 -10.51 12.14
CA LEU A 62 -0.91 -10.32 11.33
C LEU A 62 -0.12 -9.07 11.78
N GLU A 63 -0.78 -7.93 11.99
CA GLU A 63 -0.11 -6.71 12.48
C GLU A 63 0.54 -6.92 13.85
N LYS A 64 -0.10 -7.68 14.75
CA LYS A 64 0.49 -8.06 16.04
C LYS A 64 1.73 -8.94 15.86
N LEU A 65 1.66 -9.96 14.99
CA LEU A 65 2.79 -10.83 14.70
C LEU A 65 3.96 -10.06 14.08
N PHE A 66 3.67 -9.13 13.17
CA PHE A 66 4.69 -8.30 12.53
C PHE A 66 5.33 -7.30 13.47
N ARG A 67 4.62 -6.81 14.49
CA ARG A 67 5.18 -5.98 15.55
C ARG A 67 6.29 -6.68 16.33
N ASP A 68 6.15 -7.99 16.54
CA ASP A 68 7.11 -8.78 17.32
C ASP A 68 8.32 -9.23 16.47
N LEU A 69 8.28 -9.03 15.15
CA LEU A 69 9.35 -9.37 14.23
C LEU A 69 10.28 -8.17 13.97
N PRO A 70 11.62 -8.35 14.06
CA PRO A 70 12.57 -7.27 13.84
C PRO A 70 12.51 -6.78 12.39
N GLY A 71 12.20 -5.50 12.20
CA GLY A 71 12.10 -4.86 10.87
C GLY A 71 10.71 -4.90 10.23
N PHE A 72 9.75 -5.63 10.80
CA PHE A 72 8.40 -5.82 10.24
C PHE A 72 7.30 -4.97 10.90
N GLY A 73 7.65 -4.07 11.80
CA GLY A 73 6.69 -3.16 12.45
C GLY A 73 6.14 -2.07 11.54
N ARG A 74 5.03 -1.45 11.93
CA ARG A 74 4.46 -0.30 11.20
C ARG A 74 5.52 0.82 11.09
N PRO A 75 5.95 1.20 9.88
CA PRO A 75 6.90 2.28 9.70
C PRO A 75 6.21 3.61 10.05
N LEU A 76 6.76 4.32 11.04
CA LEU A 76 6.30 5.65 11.42
C LEU A 76 7.21 6.70 10.78
N PRO A 77 6.65 7.68 10.04
CA PRO A 77 7.45 8.75 9.46
C PRO A 77 8.04 9.64 10.56
N ASP A 78 9.28 10.07 10.38
CA ASP A 78 9.98 11.01 11.28
C ASP A 78 9.37 12.42 11.15
N LEU A 79 8.61 12.81 12.17
CA LEU A 79 7.89 14.09 12.18
C LEU A 79 8.84 15.30 12.21
N THR A 80 9.98 15.20 12.88
CA THR A 80 10.98 16.29 12.96
C THR A 80 11.60 16.56 11.60
N ARG A 81 11.87 15.50 10.83
CA ARG A 81 12.35 15.62 9.45
C ARG A 81 11.28 16.21 8.52
N LEU A 82 10.01 15.85 8.72
CA LEU A 82 8.91 16.39 7.92
C LEU A 82 8.70 17.89 8.16
N GLU A 83 8.82 18.36 9.41
CA GLU A 83 8.72 19.78 9.74
C GLU A 83 9.79 20.62 9.04
N ALA A 84 11.00 20.08 8.90
CA ALA A 84 12.11 20.76 8.21
C ALA A 84 11.93 20.84 6.68
N VAL A 85 11.15 19.92 6.09
CA VAL A 85 10.95 19.77 4.63
C VAL A 85 9.62 20.36 4.16
N SER A 86 8.78 20.86 5.07
CA SER A 86 7.45 21.43 4.82
C SER A 86 7.50 22.70 3.93
N ARG A 87 7.76 22.54 2.63
CA ARG A 87 7.41 23.45 1.56
C ARG A 87 7.23 22.64 0.27
N GLU A 88 5.95 22.54 -0.10
CA GLU A 88 5.41 22.06 -1.38
C GLU A 88 5.38 20.53 -1.60
N VAL A 89 4.16 19.97 -1.49
CA VAL A 89 3.84 18.67 -2.09
C VAL A 89 3.72 18.91 -3.60
N THR A 90 4.84 18.92 -4.31
CA THR A 90 4.81 18.90 -5.78
C THR A 90 4.42 17.50 -6.19
N LEU A 91 3.17 17.34 -6.65
CA LEU A 91 2.70 16.09 -7.24
C LEU A 91 3.64 15.74 -8.41
N PRO A 92 4.25 14.54 -8.44
CA PRO A 92 5.31 14.19 -9.40
C PRO A 92 4.80 13.99 -10.83
N CYS A 93 3.55 14.34 -11.14
CA CYS A 93 2.99 14.20 -12.48
C CYS A 93 2.24 15.47 -12.89
N PRO A 94 2.62 16.13 -14.00
CA PRO A 94 1.77 17.15 -14.60
C PRO A 94 0.46 16.48 -14.99
N MET A 95 -0.66 16.91 -14.40
CA MET A 95 -1.98 16.48 -14.86
C MET A 95 -2.12 16.92 -16.32
N PRO A 96 -2.45 16.02 -17.27
CA PRO A 96 -2.80 16.46 -18.61
C PRO A 96 -3.96 17.45 -18.50
N ALA A 97 -3.86 18.59 -19.18
CA ALA A 97 -4.93 19.58 -19.21
C ALA A 97 -6.23 18.88 -19.66
N ALA A 98 -7.27 18.97 -18.83
CA ALA A 98 -8.60 18.53 -19.19
C ALA A 98 -9.08 19.32 -20.44
N PRO A 99 -9.87 18.70 -21.34
CA PRO A 99 -10.38 19.37 -22.53
C PRO A 99 -11.31 20.54 -22.22
#